data_AF-A0A1V6JWD6-F1
#
_entry.id   AF-A0A1V6JWD6-F1
#
_cell.length_a   1.000
_cell.length_b   1.000
_cell.length_c   1.000
_cell.angle_alpha   90.00
_cell.angle_beta   90.00
_cell.angle_gamma   90.00
#
_symmetry.space_group_name_H-M   'P 1'
#
loop_
_entity.id
_entity.type
_entity.pdbx_description
1 polymer ?
#
loop_
_entity_poly.entity_id
_entity_poly.type
_entity_poly.pdbx_seq_one_letter_code
_entity_poly.pdbx_strand_id
1 'polypeptide(L)'
;MSAIDGQGREDLFFGWAGDDEETPASEKEWVLGFLDLAESHGIEVMVTDYCRTPWKVDSSYSWSAARGFVSFAADRRDLDDIPPYPAEPWQVNADPVSNLAGAHNFLYLINDQGFESADEFVGTLDETDYDMFVIDLFCCGGQLGPEQVAELATKPGGGSRIVLCYMSIGEAEDYRWYWNPSWETNPPSWLGPENPDWPGNYLVEYWDPGWQGIIYGSPDSYLDRIVAAGFDGVYLDKIDSFEEY
;
A
#
# COMPACT_ATOMS: atom_id res chain seq x y z
N MET A 1 5.40 -6.62 19.67
CA MET A 1 4.37 -6.72 18.63
C MET A 1 3.12 -5.94 19.03
N SER A 2 3.27 -4.69 19.48
CA SER A 2 2.13 -3.81 19.80
C SER A 2 2.25 -2.46 19.08
N ALA A 3 3.09 -2.41 18.05
CA ALA A 3 3.45 -1.19 17.32
C ALA A 3 2.98 -1.22 15.86
N ILE A 4 2.52 -2.39 15.39
CA ILE A 4 1.95 -2.61 14.06
C ILE A 4 0.68 -3.44 14.26
N ASP A 5 -0.32 -3.19 13.42
CA ASP A 5 -1.57 -3.95 13.39
C ASP A 5 -1.58 -4.99 12.26
N GLY A 6 -0.72 -4.82 11.24
CA GLY A 6 -0.63 -5.71 10.10
C GLY A 6 0.76 -5.78 9.47
N GLN A 7 0.92 -6.74 8.55
CA GLN A 7 2.10 -6.94 7.74
C GLN A 7 1.69 -7.08 6.26
N GLY A 8 2.11 -6.11 5.45
CA GLY A 8 2.01 -6.19 4.00
C GLY A 8 3.03 -7.15 3.39
N ARG A 9 2.64 -7.87 2.33
CA ARG A 9 3.55 -8.70 1.54
C ARG A 9 3.28 -8.56 0.04
N GLU A 10 4.31 -8.09 -0.64
CA GLU A 10 4.43 -8.03 -2.09
C GLU A 10 5.65 -8.86 -2.51
N ASP A 11 5.52 -9.89 -3.35
CA ASP A 11 4.34 -10.72 -3.65
C ASP A 11 4.46 -12.08 -2.94
N LEU A 12 3.43 -12.94 -3.06
CA LEU A 12 3.41 -14.24 -2.39
C LEU A 12 3.23 -15.42 -3.34
N PHE A 13 2.08 -15.55 -4.00
CA PHE A 13 1.78 -16.69 -4.86
C PHE A 13 2.08 -16.42 -6.32
N PHE A 14 1.94 -15.16 -6.77
CA PHE A 14 2.18 -14.76 -8.15
C PHE A 14 2.83 -13.37 -8.23
N GLY A 15 3.87 -13.23 -9.04
CA GLY A 15 4.52 -11.95 -9.30
C GLY A 15 6.03 -11.91 -9.05
N TRP A 16 6.60 -12.89 -8.34
CA TRP A 16 7.97 -12.79 -7.80
C TRP A 16 9.05 -12.62 -8.85
N ALA A 17 9.06 -13.50 -9.86
CA ALA A 17 10.00 -13.41 -10.98
C ALA A 17 9.46 -12.54 -12.13
N GLY A 18 8.14 -12.37 -12.17
CA GLY A 18 7.43 -11.69 -13.23
C GLY A 18 5.92 -11.77 -13.00
N ASP A 19 5.21 -10.77 -13.51
CA ASP A 19 3.76 -10.66 -13.36
C ASP A 19 3.04 -11.87 -13.97
N ASP A 20 1.98 -12.30 -13.29
CA ASP A 20 1.18 -13.47 -13.62
C ASP A 20 1.98 -14.79 -13.55
N GLU A 21 3.26 -14.81 -13.14
CA GLU A 21 4.03 -16.05 -12.97
C GLU A 21 3.92 -16.59 -11.54
N GLU A 22 3.83 -17.91 -11.39
CA GLU A 22 3.75 -18.54 -10.08
C GLU A 22 5.09 -18.44 -9.35
N THR A 23 5.07 -17.96 -8.11
CA THR A 23 6.26 -17.85 -7.26
C THR A 23 6.85 -19.25 -6.98
N PRO A 24 8.18 -19.45 -7.10
CA PRO A 24 8.81 -20.74 -6.85
C PRO A 24 8.50 -21.28 -5.45
N ALA A 25 8.30 -22.59 -5.33
CA ALA A 25 7.90 -23.21 -4.07
C ALA A 25 8.84 -22.91 -2.89
N SER A 26 10.15 -22.85 -3.12
CA SER A 26 11.14 -22.52 -2.08
C SER A 26 10.97 -21.10 -1.54
N GLU A 27 10.71 -20.13 -2.43
CA GLU A 27 10.47 -18.74 -2.04
C GLU A 27 9.15 -18.62 -1.27
N LYS A 28 8.09 -19.26 -1.77
CA LYS A 28 6.78 -19.30 -1.10
C LYS A 28 6.88 -19.88 0.30
N GLU A 29 7.48 -21.04 0.45
CA GLU A 29 7.60 -21.73 1.74
C GLU A 29 8.41 -20.91 2.76
N TRP A 30 9.45 -20.22 2.30
CA TRP A 30 10.26 -19.35 3.16
C TRP A 30 9.46 -18.15 3.67
N VAL A 31 8.78 -17.41 2.77
CA VAL A 31 7.97 -16.23 3.14
C VAL A 31 6.79 -16.63 4.03
N LEU A 32 6.07 -17.70 3.68
CA LEU A 32 4.91 -18.18 4.43
C LEU A 32 5.23 -18.44 5.91
N GLY A 33 6.43 -18.94 6.22
CA GLY A 33 6.84 -19.17 7.61
C GLY A 33 6.85 -17.90 8.47
N PHE A 34 7.14 -16.73 7.88
CA PHE A 34 7.10 -15.45 8.59
C PHE A 34 5.69 -14.87 8.66
N LEU A 35 4.89 -15.04 7.60
CA LEU A 35 3.49 -14.57 7.58
C LEU A 35 2.63 -15.36 8.57
N ASP A 36 2.79 -16.70 8.61
CA ASP A 36 2.11 -17.55 9.59
C ASP A 36 2.52 -17.19 11.03
N LEU A 37 3.78 -16.76 11.23
CA LEU A 37 4.23 -16.27 12.53
C LEU A 37 3.53 -14.94 12.90
N ALA A 38 3.37 -14.01 11.97
CA ALA A 38 2.64 -12.76 12.19
C ALA A 38 1.19 -13.03 12.61
N GLU A 39 0.47 -13.86 11.85
CA GLU A 39 -0.90 -14.30 12.17
C GLU A 39 -0.99 -14.96 13.55
N SER A 40 -0.02 -15.82 13.89
CA SER A 40 0.00 -16.49 15.21
C SER A 40 0.15 -15.52 16.39
N HIS A 41 0.59 -14.29 16.11
CA HIS A 41 0.73 -13.20 17.06
C HIS A 41 -0.37 -12.13 16.94
N GLY A 42 -1.40 -12.38 16.12
CA GLY A 42 -2.54 -11.48 15.93
C GLY A 42 -2.21 -10.23 15.10
N ILE A 43 -1.20 -10.32 14.24
CA ILE A 43 -0.86 -9.30 13.25
C ILE A 43 -1.46 -9.75 11.92
N GLU A 44 -2.38 -8.95 11.38
CA GLU A 44 -3.11 -9.29 10.16
C GLU A 44 -2.18 -9.23 8.94
N VAL A 45 -2.15 -10.28 8.14
CA VAL A 45 -1.35 -10.32 6.92
C VAL A 45 -2.17 -9.83 5.72
N MET A 46 -1.61 -8.87 4.99
CA MET A 46 -2.16 -8.34 3.75
C MET A 46 -1.27 -8.75 2.58
N VAL A 47 -1.80 -9.53 1.64
CA VAL A 47 -1.06 -10.03 0.48
C VAL A 47 -1.48 -9.29 -0.79
N THR A 48 -0.51 -8.76 -1.52
CA THR A 48 -0.72 -8.27 -2.89
C THR A 48 0.04 -9.18 -3.85
N ASP A 49 -0.70 -9.88 -4.73
CA ASP A 49 -0.12 -10.65 -5.82
C ASP A 49 -0.32 -9.92 -7.15
N TYR A 50 0.64 -10.06 -8.05
CA TYR A 50 0.59 -9.50 -9.39
C TYR A 50 0.15 -10.57 -10.37
N CYS A 51 -1.16 -10.70 -10.62
CA CYS A 51 -1.72 -11.69 -11.53
C CYS A 51 -3.04 -11.25 -12.17
N ARG A 52 -3.30 -11.74 -13.40
CA ARG A 52 -4.43 -11.32 -14.23
C ARG A 52 -5.16 -12.48 -14.93
N THR A 53 -4.53 -13.65 -15.01
CA THR A 53 -5.21 -14.84 -15.52
C THR A 53 -6.27 -15.30 -14.51
N PRO A 54 -7.55 -15.48 -14.87
CA PRO A 54 -8.63 -15.70 -13.90
C PRO A 54 -8.37 -16.81 -12.88
N TRP A 55 -7.86 -17.97 -13.31
CA TRP A 55 -7.57 -19.06 -12.37
C TRP A 55 -6.45 -18.72 -11.38
N LYS A 56 -5.50 -17.84 -11.74
CA LYS A 56 -4.43 -17.37 -10.85
C LYS A 56 -4.96 -16.35 -9.86
N VAL A 57 -5.81 -15.42 -10.32
CA VAL A 57 -6.55 -14.49 -9.47
C VAL A 57 -7.38 -15.26 -8.44
N ASP A 58 -8.21 -16.21 -8.88
CA ASP A 58 -9.01 -17.07 -8.00
C ASP A 58 -8.14 -17.88 -7.03
N SER A 59 -6.97 -18.33 -7.48
CA SER A 59 -6.01 -19.08 -6.65
C SER A 59 -5.35 -18.19 -5.61
N SER A 60 -4.90 -16.98 -5.97
CA SER A 60 -4.32 -16.00 -5.04
C SER A 60 -5.29 -15.71 -3.90
N TYR A 61 -6.54 -15.38 -4.23
CA TYR A 61 -7.59 -15.12 -3.24
C TYR A 61 -7.89 -16.35 -2.36
N SER A 62 -8.10 -17.52 -2.97
CA SER A 62 -8.46 -18.72 -2.20
C SER A 62 -7.32 -19.27 -1.35
N TRP A 63 -6.07 -19.19 -1.80
CA TRP A 63 -4.89 -19.66 -1.06
C TRP A 63 -4.48 -18.74 0.08
N SER A 64 -4.70 -17.42 -0.08
CA SER A 64 -4.55 -16.42 0.97
C SER A 64 -5.61 -16.60 2.04
N ALA A 65 -6.89 -16.66 1.65
CA ALA A 65 -8.01 -16.85 2.57
C ALA A 65 -7.91 -18.17 3.36
N ALA A 66 -7.38 -19.24 2.77
CA ALA A 66 -7.15 -20.52 3.45
C ALA A 66 -6.12 -20.42 4.61
N ARG A 67 -5.32 -19.35 4.64
CA ARG A 67 -4.34 -19.06 5.69
C ARG A 67 -4.78 -17.96 6.66
N GLY A 68 -5.94 -17.36 6.41
CA GLY A 68 -6.45 -16.23 7.20
C GLY A 68 -6.00 -14.87 6.68
N PHE A 69 -5.24 -14.79 5.59
CA PHE A 69 -4.76 -13.52 5.05
C PHE A 69 -5.87 -12.79 4.29
N VAL A 70 -5.89 -11.46 4.37
CA VAL A 70 -6.60 -10.59 3.42
C VAL A 70 -5.72 -10.40 2.18
N SER A 71 -6.31 -10.42 0.98
CA SER A 71 -5.52 -10.28 -0.24
C SER A 71 -6.14 -9.39 -1.31
N PHE A 72 -5.27 -8.92 -2.20
CA PHE A 72 -5.58 -8.18 -3.41
C PHE A 72 -4.78 -8.78 -4.58
N ALA A 73 -5.46 -9.04 -5.69
CA ALA A 73 -4.82 -9.51 -6.92
C ALA A 73 -4.77 -8.35 -7.92
N ALA A 74 -3.62 -7.69 -8.01
CA ALA A 74 -3.37 -6.61 -8.95
C ALA A 74 -3.08 -7.18 -10.34
N ASP A 75 -3.75 -6.68 -11.38
CA ASP A 75 -3.47 -7.07 -12.76
C ASP A 75 -2.32 -6.26 -13.40
N ARG A 76 -1.88 -5.19 -12.70
CA ARG A 76 -0.76 -4.32 -13.07
C ARG A 76 0.13 -4.02 -11.88
N ARG A 77 1.44 -4.06 -12.12
CA ARG A 77 2.45 -3.73 -11.10
C ARG A 77 2.50 -2.25 -10.72
N ASP A 78 2.05 -1.37 -11.61
CA ASP A 78 2.05 0.07 -11.37
C ASP A 78 0.95 0.53 -10.40
N LEU A 79 0.02 -0.36 -10.01
CA LEU A 79 -1.08 -0.08 -9.07
C LEU A 79 -1.88 1.17 -9.45
N ASP A 80 -2.21 1.27 -10.75
CA ASP A 80 -2.79 2.45 -11.40
C ASP A 80 -4.26 2.25 -11.85
N ASP A 81 -4.88 1.13 -11.51
CA ASP A 81 -6.28 0.84 -11.82
C ASP A 81 -6.98 -0.06 -10.79
N ILE A 82 -8.29 -0.22 -10.99
CA ILE A 82 -9.11 -1.23 -10.30
C ILE A 82 -9.22 -2.42 -11.26
N PRO A 83 -8.72 -3.62 -10.89
CA PRO A 83 -8.76 -4.78 -11.76
C PRO A 83 -10.19 -5.11 -12.22
N PRO A 84 -10.42 -5.39 -13.52
CA PRO A 84 -11.76 -5.68 -14.04
C PRO A 84 -12.27 -7.09 -13.68
N TYR A 85 -11.41 -7.94 -13.12
CA TYR A 85 -11.75 -9.29 -12.65
C TYR A 85 -11.17 -9.53 -11.24
N PRO A 86 -11.97 -10.07 -10.30
CA PRO A 86 -13.41 -10.33 -10.40
C PRO A 86 -14.23 -9.04 -10.60
N ALA A 87 -15.46 -9.16 -11.08
CA ALA A 87 -16.32 -8.00 -11.36
C ALA A 87 -16.75 -7.24 -10.09
N GLU A 88 -16.73 -7.93 -8.94
CA GLU A 88 -16.93 -7.36 -7.61
C GLU A 88 -15.71 -7.76 -6.76
N PRO A 89 -15.33 -6.97 -5.74
CA PRO A 89 -14.25 -7.34 -4.81
C PRO A 89 -14.41 -8.75 -4.26
N TRP A 90 -13.29 -9.42 -3.97
CA TRP A 90 -13.32 -10.73 -3.33
C TRP A 90 -14.05 -10.66 -1.98
N GLN A 91 -14.96 -11.59 -1.69
CA GLN A 91 -15.70 -11.63 -0.42
C GLN A 91 -16.31 -10.26 0.00
N VAL A 92 -17.04 -9.61 -0.92
CA VAL A 92 -17.85 -8.41 -0.59
C VAL A 92 -18.64 -8.64 0.69
N ASN A 93 -18.54 -7.68 1.60
CA ASN A 93 -19.34 -7.64 2.81
C ASN A 93 -19.84 -6.23 3.10
N ALA A 94 -21.09 -6.15 3.54
CA ALA A 94 -21.74 -4.89 3.88
C ALA A 94 -21.48 -4.46 5.33
N ASP A 95 -20.83 -5.30 6.13
CA ASP A 95 -20.61 -5.03 7.55
C ASP A 95 -19.59 -3.87 7.71
N PRO A 96 -19.76 -3.00 8.73
CA PRO A 96 -18.76 -1.99 9.04
C PRO A 96 -17.44 -2.63 9.45
N VAL A 97 -16.34 -2.17 8.85
CA VAL A 97 -14.97 -2.62 9.16
C VAL A 97 -14.26 -1.50 9.92
N SER A 98 -13.60 -1.85 11.02
CA SER A 98 -12.94 -0.89 11.92
C SER A 98 -11.56 -1.33 12.42
N ASN A 99 -11.06 -2.47 11.95
CA ASN A 99 -9.70 -2.98 12.17
C ASN A 99 -9.35 -3.96 11.06
N LEU A 100 -8.05 -4.23 10.87
CA LEU A 100 -7.56 -5.06 9.76
C LEU A 100 -8.15 -6.48 9.76
N ALA A 101 -8.25 -7.11 10.94
CA ALA A 101 -8.83 -8.45 11.08
C ALA A 101 -10.32 -8.55 10.75
N GLY A 102 -11.02 -7.40 10.61
CA GLY A 102 -12.40 -7.34 10.15
C GLY A 102 -12.54 -7.17 8.63
N ALA A 103 -11.46 -6.89 7.91
CA ALA A 103 -11.47 -6.76 6.46
C ALA A 103 -11.39 -8.15 5.80
N HIS A 104 -12.10 -8.31 4.68
CA HIS A 104 -12.07 -9.52 3.85
C HIS A 104 -11.44 -9.26 2.47
N ASN A 105 -11.30 -7.99 2.09
CA ASN A 105 -10.64 -7.55 0.87
C ASN A 105 -10.05 -6.14 1.05
N PHE A 106 -9.15 -5.76 0.14
CA PHE A 106 -8.70 -4.39 0.00
C PHE A 106 -8.39 -4.08 -1.45
N LEU A 107 -8.35 -2.78 -1.76
CA LEU A 107 -7.78 -2.26 -3.00
C LEU A 107 -6.47 -1.55 -2.67
N TYR A 108 -5.44 -1.83 -3.46
CA TYR A 108 -4.16 -1.14 -3.39
C TYR A 108 -3.96 -0.35 -4.68
N LEU A 109 -4.04 0.98 -4.57
CA LEU A 109 -3.99 1.88 -5.71
C LEU A 109 -3.26 3.16 -5.28
N ILE A 110 -1.96 3.22 -5.59
CA ILE A 110 -1.08 4.33 -5.19
C ILE A 110 -0.64 5.21 -6.36
N ASN A 111 -1.08 4.88 -7.58
CA ASN A 111 -0.71 5.60 -8.77
C ASN A 111 -1.94 6.17 -9.49
N ASP A 112 -1.95 7.49 -9.67
CA ASP A 112 -3.11 8.24 -10.15
C ASP A 112 -3.20 8.39 -11.68
N GLN A 113 -2.30 7.76 -12.45
CA GLN A 113 -2.23 7.93 -13.91
C GLN A 113 -3.54 7.56 -14.65
N GLY A 114 -4.39 6.74 -14.04
CA GLY A 114 -5.71 6.38 -14.56
C GLY A 114 -6.79 7.45 -14.41
N PHE A 115 -6.53 8.55 -13.70
CA PHE A 115 -7.54 9.52 -13.26
C PHE A 115 -7.20 10.96 -13.69
N GLU A 116 -8.20 11.71 -14.14
CA GLU A 116 -8.02 13.09 -14.59
C GLU A 116 -8.05 14.09 -13.43
N SER A 117 -8.68 13.73 -12.30
CA SER A 117 -8.82 14.59 -11.12
C SER A 117 -9.02 13.80 -9.83
N ALA A 118 -8.72 14.44 -8.70
CA ALA A 118 -8.97 13.86 -7.38
C ALA A 118 -10.47 13.58 -7.12
N ASP A 119 -11.38 14.37 -7.71
CA ASP A 119 -12.83 14.12 -7.58
C ASP A 119 -13.25 12.85 -8.35
N GLU A 120 -12.67 12.62 -9.53
CA GLU A 120 -12.89 11.38 -10.29
C GLU A 120 -12.30 10.17 -9.56
N PHE A 121 -11.09 10.31 -9.01
CA PHE A 121 -10.45 9.29 -8.21
C PHE A 121 -11.30 8.89 -7.00
N VAL A 122 -11.66 9.88 -6.18
CA VAL A 122 -12.46 9.66 -4.96
C VAL A 122 -13.82 9.07 -5.30
N GLY A 123 -14.54 9.65 -6.28
CA GLY A 123 -15.86 9.17 -6.68
C GLY A 123 -15.82 7.74 -7.24
N THR A 124 -14.78 7.39 -8.00
CA THR A 124 -14.63 6.02 -8.53
C THR A 124 -14.40 5.01 -7.42
N LEU A 125 -13.57 5.35 -6.42
CA LEU A 125 -13.30 4.47 -5.29
C LEU A 125 -14.51 4.37 -4.35
N ASP A 126 -15.21 5.47 -4.09
CA ASP A 126 -16.42 5.52 -3.25
C ASP A 126 -17.49 4.53 -3.74
N GLU A 127 -17.63 4.37 -5.06
CA GLU A 127 -18.60 3.45 -5.69
C GLU A 127 -18.29 1.96 -5.53
N THR A 128 -17.09 1.59 -5.05
CA THR A 128 -16.71 0.18 -4.87
C THR A 128 -17.14 -0.38 -3.52
N ASP A 129 -17.17 -1.70 -3.32
CA ASP A 129 -17.51 -2.33 -2.04
C ASP A 129 -16.27 -2.88 -1.27
N TYR A 130 -15.09 -2.28 -1.50
CA TYR A 130 -13.90 -2.71 -0.75
C TYR A 130 -14.01 -2.38 0.75
N ASP A 131 -13.44 -3.23 1.60
CA ASP A 131 -13.38 -3.02 3.06
C ASP A 131 -12.28 -2.07 3.49
N MET A 132 -11.25 -1.99 2.66
CA MET A 132 -10.07 -1.21 2.94
C MET A 132 -9.45 -0.67 1.64
N PHE A 133 -8.89 0.52 1.75
CA PHE A 133 -8.06 1.13 0.75
C PHE A 133 -6.64 1.30 1.26
N VAL A 134 -5.67 1.02 0.39
CA VAL A 134 -4.29 1.53 0.51
C VAL A 134 -4.08 2.46 -0.68
N ILE A 135 -4.02 3.76 -0.42
CA ILE A 135 -3.92 4.81 -1.44
C ILE A 135 -2.83 5.81 -1.07
N ASP A 136 -2.44 6.66 -2.02
CA ASP A 136 -1.49 7.72 -1.78
C ASP A 136 -2.14 8.96 -1.12
N LEU A 137 -1.35 9.76 -0.39
CA LEU A 137 -1.79 11.05 0.12
C LEU A 137 -2.06 12.06 -1.01
N PHE A 138 -1.38 11.91 -2.14
CA PHE A 138 -1.44 12.79 -3.29
C PHE A 138 -2.17 12.13 -4.46
N CYS A 139 -2.98 12.92 -5.14
CA CYS A 139 -3.71 12.52 -6.33
C CYS A 139 -3.87 13.72 -7.27
N CYS A 140 -3.63 13.48 -8.56
CA CYS A 140 -3.71 14.41 -9.68
C CYS A 140 -2.95 15.73 -9.41
N GLY A 141 -1.76 15.63 -8.81
CA GLY A 141 -0.89 16.77 -8.47
C GLY A 141 -1.32 17.59 -7.26
N GLY A 142 -2.31 17.13 -6.50
CA GLY A 142 -2.79 17.75 -5.26
C GLY A 142 -2.74 16.80 -4.06
N GLN A 143 -2.74 17.34 -2.85
CA GLN A 143 -2.88 16.56 -1.62
C GLN A 143 -4.37 16.30 -1.35
N LEU A 144 -4.75 15.05 -1.04
CA LEU A 144 -6.10 14.73 -0.58
C LEU A 144 -6.39 15.41 0.77
N GLY A 145 -7.61 15.92 0.91
CA GLY A 145 -8.07 16.62 2.11
C GLY A 145 -9.00 15.78 3.00
N PRO A 146 -9.33 16.28 4.21
CA PRO A 146 -10.20 15.58 5.16
C PRO A 146 -11.57 15.19 4.63
N GLU A 147 -12.18 16.02 3.78
CA GLU A 147 -13.50 15.73 3.21
C GLU A 147 -13.43 14.56 2.23
N GLN A 148 -12.38 14.48 1.40
CA GLN A 148 -12.17 13.40 0.43
C GLN A 148 -11.86 12.08 1.12
N VAL A 149 -10.99 12.09 2.14
CA VAL A 149 -10.68 10.87 2.91
C VAL A 149 -11.91 10.39 3.70
N ALA A 150 -12.71 11.31 4.25
CA ALA A 150 -13.95 10.96 4.94
C ALA A 150 -15.02 10.37 4.02
N GLU A 151 -15.10 10.83 2.77
CA GLU A 151 -15.94 10.22 1.72
C GLU A 151 -15.52 8.77 1.50
N LEU A 152 -14.22 8.55 1.28
CA LEU A 152 -13.63 7.22 1.13
C LEU A 152 -13.73 6.34 2.38
N ALA A 153 -14.11 6.83 3.55
CA ALA A 153 -14.22 6.02 4.76
C ALA A 153 -15.56 5.26 4.88
N THR A 154 -16.47 5.42 3.90
CA THR A 154 -17.80 4.79 3.90
C THR A 154 -18.00 3.95 2.62
N LYS A 155 -18.57 2.76 2.76
CA LYS A 155 -19.00 1.92 1.64
C LYS A 155 -20.30 2.44 1.02
N PRO A 156 -20.63 2.11 -0.25
CA PRO A 156 -21.93 2.44 -0.85
C PRO A 156 -23.14 2.00 0.01
N GLY A 157 -23.01 0.87 0.72
CA GLY A 157 -24.02 0.35 1.65
C GLY A 157 -24.12 1.07 3.00
N GLY A 158 -23.24 2.04 3.29
CA GLY A 158 -23.19 2.81 4.54
C GLY A 158 -22.37 2.19 5.68
N GLY A 159 -21.74 1.02 5.46
CA GLY A 159 -20.77 0.46 6.40
C GLY A 159 -19.46 1.25 6.37
N SER A 160 -18.76 1.34 7.50
CA SER A 160 -17.42 1.95 7.50
C SER A 160 -16.41 1.06 6.76
N ARG A 161 -15.41 1.70 6.15
CA ARG A 161 -14.21 1.06 5.59
C ARG A 161 -12.95 1.74 6.15
N ILE A 162 -11.83 1.05 6.06
CA ILE A 162 -10.52 1.56 6.49
C ILE A 162 -9.84 2.26 5.32
N VAL A 163 -9.25 3.43 5.53
CA VAL A 163 -8.44 4.13 4.52
C VAL A 163 -7.01 4.30 5.05
N LEU A 164 -6.08 3.53 4.50
CA LEU A 164 -4.64 3.58 4.80
C LEU A 164 -3.91 4.41 3.75
N CYS A 165 -2.90 5.17 4.20
CA CYS A 165 -2.02 5.91 3.32
C CYS A 165 -0.71 5.15 3.08
N TYR A 166 -0.31 4.97 1.83
CA TYR A 166 1.04 4.55 1.48
C TYR A 166 2.07 5.59 1.95
N MET A 167 3.19 5.13 2.52
CA MET A 167 4.30 5.98 2.92
C MET A 167 5.62 5.21 2.86
N SER A 168 6.48 5.53 1.89
CA SER A 168 7.85 5.01 1.87
C SER A 168 8.67 5.63 3.01
N ILE A 169 9.33 4.78 3.81
CA ILE A 169 10.21 5.22 4.90
C ILE A 169 11.68 4.90 4.66
N GLY A 170 11.96 4.04 3.67
CA GLY A 170 13.30 3.60 3.31
C GLY A 170 13.82 4.16 1.99
N GLU A 171 13.00 4.93 1.26
CA GLU A 171 13.41 5.67 0.05
C GLU A 171 12.81 7.07 0.03
N ALA A 172 13.52 8.03 -0.58
CA ALA A 172 13.04 9.35 -0.92
C ALA A 172 12.59 9.37 -2.39
N GLU A 173 11.40 9.89 -2.64
CA GLU A 173 10.80 10.00 -3.97
C GLU A 173 10.90 11.44 -4.50
N ASP A 174 11.49 11.63 -5.68
CA ASP A 174 11.78 12.97 -6.23
C ASP A 174 10.56 13.78 -6.68
N TYR A 175 9.43 13.09 -6.86
CA TYR A 175 8.13 13.66 -7.18
C TYR A 175 7.34 14.10 -5.95
N ARG A 176 7.86 13.90 -4.72
CA ARG A 176 7.20 14.33 -3.48
C ARG A 176 7.45 15.80 -3.18
N TRP A 177 6.51 16.39 -2.45
CA TRP A 177 6.56 17.80 -2.02
C TRP A 177 7.80 18.18 -1.19
N TYR A 178 8.40 17.22 -0.48
CA TYR A 178 9.58 17.45 0.36
C TYR A 178 10.88 17.44 -0.44
N TRP A 179 10.85 16.92 -1.68
CA TRP A 179 12.03 16.85 -2.52
C TRP A 179 12.54 18.25 -2.80
N ASN A 180 13.84 18.46 -2.59
CA ASN A 180 14.49 19.71 -2.89
C ASN A 180 15.35 19.50 -4.14
N PRO A 181 15.08 20.20 -5.26
CA PRO A 181 15.85 20.05 -6.50
C PRO A 181 17.36 20.27 -6.36
N SER A 182 17.82 20.96 -5.31
CA SER A 182 19.26 21.08 -5.05
C SER A 182 19.94 19.74 -4.71
N TRP A 183 19.19 18.73 -4.29
CA TRP A 183 19.70 17.40 -3.95
C TRP A 183 20.32 16.68 -5.16
N GLU A 184 19.88 16.98 -6.39
CA GLU A 184 20.48 16.42 -7.62
C GLU A 184 21.98 16.77 -7.78
N THR A 185 22.40 17.93 -7.24
CA THR A 185 23.78 18.42 -7.39
C THR A 185 24.53 18.51 -6.07
N ASN A 186 23.81 18.60 -4.95
CA ASN A 186 24.34 18.70 -3.61
C ASN A 186 23.41 17.93 -2.65
N PRO A 187 23.40 16.58 -2.72
CA PRO A 187 22.53 15.75 -1.91
C PRO A 187 22.87 15.89 -0.42
N PRO A 188 21.87 15.79 0.48
CA PRO A 188 22.11 15.55 1.89
C PRO A 188 22.93 14.27 2.07
N SER A 189 23.69 14.19 3.16
CA SER A 189 24.55 13.01 3.40
C SER A 189 23.75 11.71 3.54
N TRP A 190 22.49 11.80 3.96
CA TRP A 190 21.60 10.66 4.13
C TRP A 190 20.94 10.19 2.83
N LEU A 191 21.05 10.94 1.73
CA LEU A 191 20.45 10.58 0.44
C LEU A 191 21.44 9.71 -0.35
N GLY A 192 21.05 8.46 -0.57
CA GLY A 192 21.80 7.42 -1.25
C GLY A 192 21.55 7.36 -2.77
N PRO A 193 21.94 6.25 -3.42
CA PRO A 193 21.76 6.08 -4.86
C PRO A 193 20.28 5.94 -5.25
N GLU A 194 20.00 6.26 -6.51
CA GLU A 194 18.71 5.98 -7.15
C GLU A 194 18.49 4.46 -7.27
N ASN A 195 17.26 4.03 -7.02
CA ASN A 195 16.82 2.66 -7.23
C ASN A 195 16.71 2.40 -8.75
N PRO A 196 17.49 1.47 -9.32
CA PRO A 196 17.48 1.21 -10.75
C PRO A 196 16.18 0.58 -11.27
N ASP A 197 15.43 -0.09 -10.39
CA ASP A 197 14.15 -0.72 -10.72
C ASP A 197 12.98 0.28 -10.60
N TRP A 198 13.16 1.33 -9.79
CA TRP A 198 12.14 2.37 -9.54
C TRP A 198 12.73 3.78 -9.72
N PRO A 199 12.90 4.25 -10.97
CA PRO A 199 13.45 5.59 -11.24
C PRO A 199 12.71 6.70 -10.47
N GLY A 200 13.47 7.67 -9.98
CA GLY A 200 12.97 8.75 -9.10
C GLY A 200 12.89 8.38 -7.62
N ASN A 201 13.15 7.12 -7.24
CA ASN A 201 13.24 6.68 -5.84
C ASN A 201 14.71 6.54 -5.44
N TYR A 202 15.07 7.00 -4.25
CA TYR A 202 16.46 7.06 -3.78
C TYR A 202 16.57 6.43 -2.41
N LEU A 203 17.49 5.49 -2.21
CA LEU A 203 17.77 4.90 -0.89
C LEU A 203 18.10 6.01 0.12
N VAL A 204 17.62 5.89 1.35
CA VAL A 204 17.93 6.86 2.43
C VAL A 204 18.50 6.18 3.66
N GLU A 205 19.42 6.86 4.33
CA GLU A 205 19.87 6.48 5.68
C GLU A 205 18.71 6.75 6.65
N TYR A 206 17.78 5.80 6.77
CA TYR A 206 16.50 6.00 7.46
C TYR A 206 16.62 6.30 8.98
N TRP A 207 17.80 6.09 9.55
CA TRP A 207 18.15 6.47 10.93
C TRP A 207 18.64 7.92 11.06
N ASP A 208 18.93 8.63 9.96
CA ASP A 208 19.43 9.99 10.00
C ASP A 208 18.32 10.96 10.47
N PRO A 209 18.60 11.85 11.43
CA PRO A 209 17.60 12.80 11.93
C PRO A 209 17.03 13.75 10.87
N GLY A 210 17.80 14.05 9.80
CA GLY A 210 17.35 14.88 8.69
C GLY A 210 16.23 14.21 7.90
N TRP A 211 16.37 12.92 7.60
CA TRP A 211 15.31 12.13 6.99
C TRP A 211 14.11 11.93 7.94
N GLN A 212 14.38 11.58 9.20
CA GLN A 212 13.31 11.39 10.18
C GLN A 212 12.45 12.65 10.37
N GLY A 213 13.06 13.84 10.30
CA GLY A 213 12.32 15.11 10.35
C GLY A 213 11.43 15.38 9.14
N ILE A 214 11.66 14.72 8.00
CA ILE A 214 10.74 14.71 6.85
C ILE A 214 9.57 13.77 7.12
N ILE A 215 9.84 12.59 7.69
CA ILE A 215 8.82 11.56 7.92
C ILE A 215 7.88 11.93 9.07
N TYR A 216 8.38 12.43 10.21
CA TYR A 216 7.55 12.68 11.39
C TYR A 216 8.08 13.78 12.32
N GLY A 217 7.19 14.25 13.22
CA GLY A 217 7.57 15.05 14.38
C GLY A 217 7.31 16.55 14.24
N SER A 218 6.63 16.98 13.17
CA SER A 218 6.19 18.36 12.98
C SER A 218 4.90 18.44 12.16
N PRO A 219 4.08 19.49 12.26
CA PRO A 219 2.86 19.61 11.45
C PRO A 219 3.07 19.57 9.92
N ASP A 220 4.31 19.82 9.47
CA ASP A 220 4.66 19.79 8.06
C ASP A 220 5.22 18.42 7.61
N SER A 221 5.59 17.51 8.52
CA SER A 221 6.14 16.19 8.15
C SER A 221 5.09 15.25 7.55
N TYR A 222 5.56 14.24 6.83
CA TYR A 222 4.73 13.35 6.03
C TYR A 222 3.63 12.69 6.87
N LEU A 223 3.98 12.02 7.96
CA LEU A 223 3.01 11.35 8.84
C LEU A 223 1.98 12.33 9.42
N ASP A 224 2.41 13.51 9.85
CA ASP A 224 1.51 14.53 10.41
C ASP A 224 0.53 15.08 9.35
N ARG A 225 0.93 15.18 8.09
CA ARG A 225 0.03 15.52 6.97
C ARG A 225 -1.00 14.43 6.71
N ILE A 226 -0.58 13.16 6.76
CA ILE A 226 -1.48 12.00 6.61
C ILE A 226 -2.52 11.99 7.73
N VAL A 227 -2.09 12.17 8.97
CA VAL A 227 -2.99 12.27 10.14
C VAL A 227 -3.94 13.46 10.00
N ALA A 228 -3.45 14.62 9.54
CA ALA A 228 -4.29 15.80 9.33
C ALA A 228 -5.32 15.63 8.21
N ALA A 229 -5.02 14.81 7.20
CA ALA A 229 -5.96 14.44 6.13
C ALA A 229 -7.01 13.41 6.59
N GLY A 230 -6.86 12.78 7.76
CA GLY A 230 -7.88 11.92 8.34
C GLY A 230 -7.82 10.45 7.94
N PHE A 231 -6.68 9.98 7.42
CA PHE A 231 -6.45 8.55 7.18
C PHE A 231 -6.46 7.76 8.50
N ASP A 232 -6.92 6.51 8.44
CA ASP A 232 -7.00 5.61 9.59
C ASP A 232 -5.62 5.07 10.01
N GLY A 233 -4.65 5.06 9.10
CA GLY A 233 -3.30 4.57 9.34
C GLY A 233 -2.37 4.73 8.14
N VAL A 234 -1.17 4.15 8.25
CA VAL A 234 -0.15 4.16 7.21
C VAL A 234 0.30 2.75 6.84
N TYR A 235 0.47 2.50 5.55
CA TYR A 235 1.15 1.33 4.99
C TYR A 235 2.62 1.72 4.73
N LEU A 236 3.52 1.21 5.57
CA LEU A 236 4.93 1.59 5.56
C LEU A 236 5.70 0.76 4.54
N ASP A 237 6.22 1.41 3.50
CA ASP A 237 6.99 0.74 2.45
C ASP A 237 8.50 0.96 2.59
N LYS A 238 9.27 0.15 1.86
CA LYS A 238 10.74 0.11 1.88
C LYS A 238 11.31 -0.25 3.26
N ILE A 239 10.62 -1.15 3.97
CA ILE A 239 11.12 -1.72 5.23
C ILE A 239 12.42 -2.51 4.99
N ASP A 240 12.55 -3.14 3.84
CA ASP A 240 13.70 -3.94 3.39
C ASP A 240 14.96 -3.12 3.11
N SER A 241 14.91 -1.78 3.12
CA SER A 241 16.09 -0.92 2.93
C SER A 241 17.23 -1.21 3.93
N PHE A 242 16.99 -1.92 5.04
CA PHE A 242 18.09 -2.38 5.91
C PHE A 242 19.02 -3.41 5.25
N GLU A 243 18.58 -4.11 4.20
CA GLU A 243 19.40 -5.11 3.49
C GLU A 243 20.45 -4.47 2.57
N GLU A 244 20.30 -3.17 2.27
CA GLU A 244 21.20 -2.40 1.40
C GLU A 244 22.39 -1.76 2.15
N TYR A 245 22.47 -1.94 3.48
CA TYR A 245 23.46 -1.31 4.36
C TYR A 245 24.41 -2.28 5.08
#